data_AF-A0A398ABZ9-F1
#
_entry.id   AF-A0A398ABZ9-F1
#
_cell.length_a   1.000
_cell.length_b   1.000
_cell.length_c   1.000
_cell.angle_alpha   90.00
_cell.angle_beta   90.00
_cell.angle_gamma   90.00
#
_symmetry.space_group_name_H-M   'P 1'
#
loop_
_entity.id
_entity.type
_entity.pdbx_description
1 polymer ?
#
loop_
_entity_poly.entity_id
_entity_poly.type
_entity_poly.pdbx_seq_one_letter_code
_entity_poly.pdbx_strand_id
1 'polypeptide(L)'
;MAMVTNSEITMLNNLKPYKNTWKVEVKVLRSWLQQSNYSGEDTFEFLLEDRMGTEMYCTCKKIFLARVKNLQVGQWTFLENFSVYPAIGMYRLSGHNFKISITQCSIVTNSSLTTCEVPSIDHNKESSSEDLPTSGSKSKEGDTDLNDMNSTSKKLCG
;
A
#
# COMPACT_ATOMS: atom_id res chain seq x y z
N MET A 1 -19.19 18.25 -17.25
CA MET A 1 -18.47 17.39 -18.20
C MET A 1 -16.99 17.47 -17.87
N ALA A 2 -16.36 16.36 -17.52
CA ALA A 2 -14.91 16.32 -17.29
C ALA A 2 -14.23 16.24 -18.66
N MET A 3 -13.44 17.26 -18.99
CA MET A 3 -12.57 17.28 -20.15
C MET A 3 -11.48 16.24 -19.94
N VAL A 4 -11.55 15.13 -20.69
CA VAL A 4 -10.48 14.14 -20.73
C VAL A 4 -9.37 14.76 -21.56
N THR A 5 -8.35 15.30 -20.90
CA THR A 5 -7.18 15.78 -21.61
C THR A 5 -6.36 14.56 -22.04
N ASN A 6 -6.13 14.42 -23.35
CA ASN A 6 -5.18 13.45 -23.90
C ASN A 6 -3.76 14.01 -23.69
N SER A 7 -3.36 14.19 -22.44
CA SER A 7 -1.98 14.55 -22.09
C SER A 7 -1.16 13.27 -21.95
N GLU A 8 0.09 13.31 -22.40
CA GLU A 8 1.04 12.21 -22.16
C GLU A 8 1.33 12.06 -20.66
N ILE A 9 1.39 10.81 -20.19
CA ILE A 9 1.74 10.48 -18.81
C ILE A 9 3.24 10.65 -18.64
N THR A 10 3.64 11.45 -17.64
CA THR A 10 5.04 11.71 -17.30
C THR A 10 5.41 10.97 -16.01
N MET A 11 6.65 10.45 -15.93
CA MET A 11 7.18 9.84 -14.70
C MET A 11 7.61 10.90 -13.69
N LEU A 12 7.59 10.57 -12.41
CA LEU A 12 7.87 11.54 -11.33
C LEU A 12 9.27 12.16 -11.42
N ASN A 13 10.29 11.37 -11.80
CA ASN A 13 11.66 11.86 -12.01
C ASN A 13 11.81 12.86 -13.17
N ASN A 14 10.86 12.87 -14.11
CA ASN A 14 10.89 13.76 -15.28
C ASN A 14 10.15 15.07 -15.03
N LEU A 15 9.50 15.23 -13.88
CA LEU A 15 8.83 16.47 -13.51
C LEU A 15 9.83 17.61 -13.33
N LYS A 16 9.47 18.77 -13.87
CA LYS A 16 10.22 20.01 -13.72
C LYS A 16 9.34 21.08 -13.06
N PRO A 17 9.93 21.96 -12.22
CA PRO A 17 9.24 23.14 -11.70
C PRO A 17 8.68 24.03 -12.83
N TYR A 18 7.78 24.95 -12.46
CA TYR A 18 7.17 25.99 -13.33
C TYR A 18 6.20 25.53 -14.42
N LYS A 19 6.27 24.27 -14.88
CA LYS A 19 5.20 23.67 -15.68
C LYS A 19 4.13 23.09 -14.76
N ASN A 20 2.87 23.47 -15.00
CA ASN A 20 1.72 22.98 -14.25
C ASN A 20 0.85 22.00 -15.03
N THR A 21 1.01 21.86 -16.35
CA THR A 21 0.20 21.00 -17.23
C THR A 21 0.69 19.54 -17.26
N TRP A 22 1.30 19.07 -16.17
CA TRP A 22 1.74 17.69 -16.08
C TRP A 22 0.57 16.74 -15.85
N LYS A 23 0.69 15.52 -16.38
CA LYS A 23 -0.15 14.37 -16.05
C LYS A 23 0.75 13.25 -15.55
N VAL A 24 0.45 12.74 -14.37
CA VAL A 24 1.13 11.59 -13.77
C VAL A 24 0.11 10.53 -13.42
N GLU A 25 0.56 9.28 -13.36
CA GLU A 25 -0.22 8.16 -12.86
C GLU A 25 0.50 7.58 -11.66
N VAL A 26 -0.16 7.62 -10.51
CA VAL A 26 0.48 7.38 -9.23
C VAL A 26 -0.41 6.57 -8.30
N LYS A 27 0.23 5.75 -7.48
CA LYS A 27 -0.37 5.05 -6.35
C LYS A 27 -0.19 5.88 -5.10
N VAL A 28 -1.23 6.00 -4.29
CA VAL A 28 -1.11 6.63 -2.97
C VAL A 28 -0.55 5.60 -1.99
N LEU A 29 0.68 5.79 -1.50
CA LEU A 29 1.29 4.92 -0.50
C LEU A 29 0.81 5.22 0.92
N ARG A 30 0.75 6.51 1.26
CA ARG A 30 0.34 7.01 2.57
C ARG A 30 -0.43 8.31 2.43
N SER A 31 -1.35 8.56 3.34
CA SER A 31 -2.06 9.84 3.47
C SER A 31 -2.27 10.19 4.94
N TRP A 32 -2.11 11.46 5.31
CA TRP A 32 -2.39 11.94 6.66
C TRP A 32 -2.82 13.41 6.66
N LEU A 33 -3.44 13.83 7.76
CA LEU A 33 -3.75 15.23 8.01
C LEU A 33 -2.58 15.86 8.78
N GLN A 34 -2.00 16.92 8.23
CA GLN A 34 -1.04 17.77 8.89
C GLN A 34 -1.76 19.02 9.41
N GLN A 35 -1.96 19.03 10.72
CA GLN A 35 -2.48 20.20 11.42
C GLN A 35 -1.38 21.24 11.58
N SER A 36 -1.71 22.51 11.37
CA SER A 36 -0.79 23.59 11.68
C SER A 36 -1.07 24.08 13.10
N ASN A 37 -0.03 24.11 13.95
CA ASN A 37 -0.15 24.63 15.32
C ASN A 37 -0.10 26.17 15.38
N TYR A 38 0.21 26.84 14.26
CA TYR A 38 0.45 28.28 14.17
C TYR A 38 -0.30 28.88 13.00
N SER A 39 -1.48 29.49 13.25
CA SER A 39 -2.38 30.26 12.35
C SER A 39 -2.52 29.81 10.88
N GLY A 40 -1.96 28.67 10.52
CA GLY A 40 -1.82 28.18 9.17
C GLY A 40 -2.97 27.23 8.88
N GLU A 41 -3.18 27.01 7.59
CA GLU A 41 -4.23 26.12 7.13
C GLU A 41 -3.79 24.67 7.32
N ASP A 42 -4.70 23.84 7.84
CA ASP A 42 -4.54 22.39 7.80
C ASP A 42 -4.27 21.92 6.36
N THR A 43 -3.41 20.92 6.23
CA THR A 43 -3.02 20.33 4.94
C THR A 43 -3.20 18.82 4.99
N PHE A 44 -3.67 18.25 3.89
CA PHE A 44 -3.65 16.82 3.65
C PHE A 44 -2.39 16.47 2.89
N GLU A 45 -1.67 15.50 3.42
CA GLU A 45 -0.35 15.15 2.97
C GLU A 45 -0.34 13.72 2.46
N PHE A 46 0.40 13.49 1.39
CA PHE A 46 0.44 12.22 0.69
C PHE A 46 1.87 11.84 0.33
N LEU A 47 2.16 10.55 0.38
CA LEU A 47 3.31 9.96 -0.29
C LEU A 47 2.80 9.18 -1.50
N LEU A 48 3.28 9.56 -2.69
CA LEU A 48 2.86 9.00 -3.97
C LEU A 48 3.99 8.18 -4.58
N GLU A 49 3.65 7.15 -5.35
CA GLU A 49 4.59 6.31 -6.08
C GLU A 49 4.16 6.19 -7.54
N ASP A 50 5.09 6.32 -8.50
CA ASP A 50 4.80 6.07 -9.93
C ASP A 50 5.08 4.61 -10.34
N ARG A 51 4.84 4.29 -11.61
CA ARG A 51 5.06 2.95 -12.16
C ARG A 51 6.52 2.49 -12.09
N MET A 52 7.47 3.40 -11.92
CA MET A 52 8.89 3.09 -11.80
C MET A 52 9.32 2.89 -10.32
N GLY A 53 8.39 3.01 -9.37
CA GLY A 53 8.68 2.96 -7.94
C GLY A 53 9.29 4.26 -7.40
N THR A 54 9.21 5.36 -8.16
CA THR A 54 9.70 6.65 -7.67
C THR A 54 8.70 7.21 -6.67
N GLU A 55 9.16 7.47 -5.43
CA GLU A 55 8.32 8.10 -4.43
C GLU A 55 8.43 9.63 -4.49
N MET A 56 7.30 10.33 -4.44
CA MET A 56 7.28 11.79 -4.33
C MET A 56 6.23 12.25 -3.32
N TYR A 57 6.65 13.21 -2.49
CA TYR A 57 5.77 13.88 -1.54
C TYR A 57 4.78 14.81 -2.26
N CYS A 58 3.53 14.82 -1.80
CA CYS A 58 2.45 15.66 -2.31
C CYS A 58 1.67 16.31 -1.16
N THR A 59 1.45 17.62 -1.26
CA THR A 59 0.69 18.41 -0.28
C THR A 59 -0.59 18.98 -0.88
N CYS A 60 -1.68 18.99 -0.10
CA CYS A 60 -2.98 19.52 -0.47
C CYS A 60 -3.53 20.41 0.64
N LYS A 61 -3.77 21.68 0.36
CA LYS A 61 -4.51 22.55 1.29
C LYS A 61 -5.93 22.03 1.51
N LYS A 62 -6.46 22.19 2.72
CA LYS A 62 -7.84 21.76 3.08
C LYS A 62 -8.92 22.35 2.16
N ILE A 63 -8.73 23.58 1.67
CA ILE A 63 -9.64 24.23 0.71
C ILE A 63 -9.78 23.45 -0.63
N PHE A 64 -8.81 22.61 -0.97
CA PHE A 64 -8.82 21.81 -2.20
C PHE A 64 -9.15 20.33 -1.96
N LEU A 65 -9.49 19.94 -0.72
CA LEU A 65 -9.73 18.54 -0.34
C LEU A 65 -10.78 17.85 -1.20
N ALA A 66 -11.85 18.57 -1.58
CA ALA A 66 -12.92 18.03 -2.43
C ALA A 66 -12.42 17.50 -3.79
N ARG A 67 -11.27 17.98 -4.28
CA ARG A 67 -10.66 17.55 -5.55
C ARG A 67 -9.89 16.24 -5.41
N VAL A 68 -9.33 15.98 -4.24
CA VAL A 68 -8.49 14.81 -3.97
C VAL A 68 -9.24 13.67 -3.30
N LYS A 69 -10.59 13.72 -3.29
CA LYS A 69 -11.44 12.66 -2.73
C LYS A 69 -11.19 11.25 -3.31
N ASN A 70 -10.63 11.19 -4.51
CA ASN A 70 -10.28 9.94 -5.19
C ASN A 70 -8.82 9.50 -4.93
N LEU A 71 -7.98 10.31 -4.28
CA LEU A 71 -6.64 9.90 -3.83
C LEU A 71 -6.76 9.02 -2.58
N GLN A 72 -7.14 7.77 -2.77
CA GLN A 72 -7.24 6.77 -1.71
C GLN A 72 -5.97 5.93 -1.65
N VAL A 73 -5.53 5.60 -0.44
CA VAL A 73 -4.36 4.74 -0.20
C VAL A 73 -4.52 3.40 -0.93
N GLY A 74 -3.48 2.96 -1.61
CA GLY A 74 -3.42 1.71 -2.37
C GLY A 74 -3.99 1.78 -3.78
N GLN A 75 -4.68 2.86 -4.15
CA GLN A 75 -5.31 3.01 -5.47
C GLN A 75 -4.41 3.79 -6.43
N TRP A 76 -4.42 3.37 -7.70
CA TRP A 76 -3.80 4.12 -8.79
C TRP A 76 -4.75 5.20 -9.30
N THR A 77 -4.22 6.41 -9.46
CA THR A 77 -4.98 7.58 -9.92
C THR A 77 -4.17 8.40 -10.90
N PHE A 78 -4.85 9.07 -11.81
CA PHE A 78 -4.26 10.13 -12.60
C PHE A 78 -4.35 11.44 -11.84
N LEU A 79 -3.23 12.17 -11.79
CA LEU A 79 -3.15 13.51 -11.25
C LEU A 79 -2.66 14.45 -12.35
N GLU A 80 -3.44 15.49 -12.61
CA GLU A 80 -3.18 16.48 -13.65
C GLU A 80 -3.20 17.91 -13.08
N ASN A 81 -2.59 18.86 -13.79
CA ASN A 81 -2.71 20.30 -13.51
C ASN A 81 -2.25 20.72 -12.09
N PHE A 82 -1.12 20.18 -11.63
CA PHE A 82 -0.55 20.42 -10.31
C PHE A 82 0.74 21.25 -10.38
N SER A 83 1.15 21.81 -9.25
CA SER A 83 2.42 22.54 -9.16
C SER A 83 3.53 21.64 -8.63
N VAL A 84 4.76 21.86 -9.12
CA VAL A 84 5.97 21.16 -8.67
C VAL A 84 6.91 22.17 -8.03
N TYR A 85 7.33 21.90 -6.81
CA TYR A 85 8.24 22.76 -6.04
C TYR A 85 9.48 21.97 -5.60
N PRO A 86 10.63 22.63 -5.43
CA PRO A 86 11.76 22.02 -4.73
C PRO A 86 11.33 21.54 -3.34
N ALA A 87 11.71 20.32 -2.99
CA ALA A 87 11.69 19.86 -1.62
C ALA A 87 12.88 20.52 -0.91
N ILE A 88 12.61 21.42 0.03
CA ILE A 88 13.62 22.20 0.78
C ILE A 88 13.51 21.81 2.25
N GLY A 89 14.63 21.86 2.96
CA GLY A 89 14.70 21.60 4.39
C GLY A 89 15.30 20.24 4.75
N MET A 90 15.48 20.04 6.06
CA MET A 90 16.10 18.84 6.64
C MET A 90 15.12 17.68 6.80
N TYR A 91 13.82 17.97 6.90
CA TYR A 91 12.77 16.96 7.02
C TYR A 91 12.17 16.67 5.65
N ARG A 92 12.60 15.56 5.03
CA ARG A 92 12.08 15.09 3.75
C ARG A 92 11.33 13.78 3.96
N LEU A 93 10.12 13.71 3.42
CA LEU A 93 9.25 12.53 3.47
C LEU A 93 9.52 11.54 2.32
N SER A 94 10.24 11.99 1.30
CA SER A 94 10.69 11.21 0.15
C SER A 94 12.12 11.62 -0.20
N GLY A 95 12.93 10.70 -0.74
CA GLY A 95 14.27 11.03 -1.25
C GLY A 95 14.28 11.96 -2.47
N HIS A 96 13.12 12.27 -3.05
CA HIS A 96 13.01 13.08 -4.26
C HIS A 96 13.33 14.57 -4.02
N ASN A 97 13.93 15.21 -5.03
CA ASN A 97 14.36 16.61 -4.97
C ASN A 97 13.20 17.61 -5.10
N PHE A 98 12.06 17.16 -5.59
CA PHE A 98 10.84 17.94 -5.79
C PHE A 98 9.66 17.32 -5.05
N LYS A 99 8.63 18.14 -4.82
CA LYS A 99 7.34 17.77 -4.26
C LYS A 99 6.20 18.33 -5.11
N ILE A 100 5.06 17.66 -5.07
CA ILE A 100 3.82 18.08 -5.73
C ILE A 100 2.98 18.92 -4.76
N SER A 101 2.28 19.92 -5.30
CA SER A 101 1.27 20.67 -4.58
C SER A 101 -0.03 20.72 -5.38
N ILE A 102 -1.12 20.31 -4.74
CA ILE A 102 -2.47 20.36 -5.28
C ILE A 102 -2.94 21.81 -5.32
N THR A 103 -3.53 22.19 -6.45
CA THR A 103 -4.00 23.54 -6.72
C THR A 103 -5.49 23.56 -7.07
N GLN A 104 -6.04 24.76 -7.22
CA GLN A 104 -7.39 24.96 -7.76
C GLN A 104 -7.54 24.51 -9.23
N CYS A 105 -6.47 24.21 -9.96
CA CYS A 105 -6.58 23.68 -11.31
C CYS A 105 -6.41 22.16 -11.37
N SER A 106 -5.99 21.54 -10.26
CA SER A 106 -5.66 20.12 -10.25
C SER A 106 -6.88 19.25 -10.48
N ILE A 107 -6.68 18.20 -11.28
CA ILE A 107 -7.70 17.23 -11.66
C ILE A 107 -7.23 15.86 -11.21
N VAL A 108 -8.13 15.10 -10.57
CA VAL A 108 -7.88 13.74 -10.11
C VAL A 108 -8.93 12.83 -10.74
N THR A 109 -8.48 11.82 -11.47
CA THR A 109 -9.33 10.80 -12.07
C THR A 109 -8.82 9.40 -11.72
N ASN A 110 -9.71 8.42 -11.75
CA ASN A 110 -9.33 7.03 -11.45
C ASN A 110 -8.45 6.47 -12.58
N SER A 111 -7.44 5.69 -12.23
CA SER A 111 -6.72 4.85 -13.18
C SER A 111 -7.37 3.46 -13.23
N SER A 112 -7.23 2.79 -14.38
CA SER A 112 -7.60 1.38 -14.54
C SER A 112 -6.50 0.43 -14.06
N LEU A 113 -5.32 0.94 -13.67
CA LEU A 113 -4.26 0.10 -13.11
C LEU A 113 -4.72 -0.46 -11.77
N THR A 114 -4.77 -1.78 -11.69
CA THR A 114 -4.93 -2.48 -10.42
C THR A 114 -3.56 -2.81 -9.87
N THR A 115 -3.42 -2.71 -8.55
CA THR A 115 -2.30 -3.35 -7.87
C THR A 115 -2.46 -4.85 -8.10
N CYS A 116 -1.47 -5.51 -8.70
CA CYS A 116 -1.41 -6.96 -8.74
C CYS A 116 -1.22 -7.44 -7.30
N GLU A 117 -2.32 -7.62 -6.57
CA GLU A 117 -2.30 -8.36 -5.32
C GLU A 117 -1.95 -9.81 -5.70
N VAL A 118 -0.75 -10.25 -5.32
CA VAL A 118 -0.38 -11.66 -5.42
C VAL A 118 -1.37 -12.41 -4.54
N PRO A 119 -2.21 -13.31 -5.07
CA PRO A 119 -3.04 -14.15 -4.22
C PRO A 119 -2.09 -14.95 -3.32
N SER A 120 -2.25 -14.82 -2.00
CA SER A 120 -1.56 -15.69 -1.05
C SER A 120 -1.84 -17.13 -1.45
N ILE A 121 -0.80 -17.85 -1.89
CA ILE A 121 -0.91 -19.29 -2.15
C ILE A 121 -0.94 -19.97 -0.79
N ASP A 122 -2.14 -20.33 -0.33
CA ASP A 122 -2.32 -21.27 0.76
C ASP A 122 -1.72 -22.62 0.34
N HIS A 123 -0.53 -22.92 0.84
CA HIS A 123 0.02 -24.27 0.77
C HIS A 123 -0.62 -25.11 1.86
N ASN A 124 -1.83 -25.62 1.63
CA ASN A 124 -2.37 -26.76 2.37
C ASN A 124 -2.99 -27.79 1.41
N LYS A 125 -2.22 -28.20 0.40
CA LYS A 125 -2.54 -29.42 -0.35
C LYS A 125 -1.99 -30.63 0.39
N GLU A 126 -2.78 -31.24 1.28
CA GLU A 126 -2.66 -32.68 1.49
C GLU A 126 -3.71 -33.37 0.63
N SER A 127 -3.19 -34.07 -0.37
CA SER A 127 -3.89 -34.92 -1.30
C SER A 127 -4.38 -36.17 -0.55
N SER A 128 -5.68 -36.44 -0.56
CA SER A 128 -6.16 -37.82 -0.38
C SER A 128 -7.18 -38.13 -1.48
N SER A 129 -6.76 -39.02 -2.36
CA SER A 129 -7.54 -39.59 -3.44
C SER A 129 -7.69 -41.09 -3.17
N GLU A 130 -8.89 -41.58 -3.46
CA GLU A 130 -9.28 -42.96 -3.79
C GLU A 130 -9.68 -43.91 -2.65
N ASP A 131 -11.00 -44.13 -2.56
CA ASP A 131 -11.67 -45.25 -1.89
C ASP A 131 -11.68 -46.49 -2.80
N LEU A 132 -11.28 -47.65 -2.28
CA LEU A 132 -11.77 -48.98 -2.69
C LEU A 132 -11.35 -50.03 -1.62
N PRO A 133 -12.23 -50.98 -1.22
CA PRO A 133 -11.96 -51.88 -0.10
C PRO A 133 -11.39 -53.24 -0.55
N THR A 134 -10.59 -53.90 0.28
CA THR A 134 -10.32 -55.35 0.16
C THR A 134 -10.21 -56.02 1.52
N SER A 135 -11.12 -56.98 1.69
CA SER A 135 -11.12 -58.25 2.44
C SER A 135 -10.01 -58.55 3.46
N GLY A 136 -10.43 -59.01 4.65
CA GLY A 136 -9.60 -59.20 5.83
C GLY A 136 -8.83 -60.52 5.96
N SER A 137 -8.20 -60.70 7.13
CA SER A 137 -7.77 -61.98 7.75
C SER A 137 -7.13 -61.74 9.14
N LYS A 138 -7.93 -61.98 10.19
CA LYS A 138 -7.67 -62.74 11.45
C LYS A 138 -6.21 -63.07 11.89
N SER A 139 -5.85 -62.66 13.13
CA SER A 139 -5.21 -63.41 14.25
C SER A 139 -4.38 -62.48 15.16
N LYS A 140 -4.02 -62.74 16.42
CA LYS A 140 -4.58 -63.33 17.67
C LYS A 140 -3.49 -63.07 18.75
N GLU A 141 -3.91 -62.74 19.97
CA GLU A 141 -3.20 -62.89 21.27
C GLU A 141 -1.94 -62.07 21.63
N GLY A 142 -1.91 -61.59 22.89
CA GLY A 142 -0.70 -61.16 23.60
C GLY A 142 -0.98 -60.18 24.74
N ASP A 143 -1.19 -60.70 25.95
CA ASP A 143 -1.39 -60.04 27.25
C ASP A 143 -0.08 -59.48 27.85
N THR A 144 -0.16 -58.73 28.96
CA THR A 144 0.91 -58.22 29.89
C THR A 144 1.74 -57.01 29.39
N ASP A 145 2.14 -56.01 30.19
CA ASP A 145 2.02 -55.73 31.63
C ASP A 145 2.31 -54.23 31.89
N LEU A 146 2.00 -53.78 33.12
CA LEU A 146 2.25 -52.46 33.70
C LEU A 146 3.68 -51.91 33.51
N ASN A 147 3.81 -50.58 33.50
CA ASN A 147 4.64 -49.87 34.51
C ASN A 147 4.36 -48.36 34.52
N ASP A 148 3.76 -47.90 35.62
CA ASP A 148 3.85 -46.54 36.14
C ASP A 148 5.28 -46.23 36.55
N MET A 149 5.82 -45.09 36.13
CA MET A 149 6.88 -44.42 36.89
C MET A 149 6.69 -42.92 36.88
N ASN A 150 6.32 -42.42 38.06
CA ASN A 150 6.43 -41.02 38.41
C ASN A 150 7.91 -40.57 38.35
N SER A 151 8.15 -39.31 38.04
CA SER A 151 9.28 -38.60 38.62
C SER A 151 8.94 -37.13 38.80
N THR A 152 8.96 -36.73 40.06
CA THR A 152 8.71 -35.38 40.55
C THR A 152 10.05 -34.70 40.79
N SER A 153 10.25 -33.46 40.34
CA SER A 153 11.21 -32.47 40.88
C SER A 153 10.91 -31.13 40.20
N LYS A 154 10.21 -30.14 40.77
CA LYS A 154 10.46 -29.24 41.93
C LYS A 154 11.70 -28.33 41.84
N LYS A 155 11.38 -27.03 42.00
CA LYS A 155 12.15 -25.85 42.48
C LYS A 155 12.92 -25.03 41.45
N LEU A 156 13.15 -23.72 41.63
CA LEU A 156 12.48 -22.56 42.28
C LEU A 156 13.47 -21.40 42.02
N CYS A 157 12.96 -20.19 41.78
CA CYS A 157 13.58 -18.86 41.87
C CYS A 157 15.07 -18.62 41.52
N GLY A 158 15.25 -17.66 40.62
CA GLY A 158 16.30 -16.64 40.64
C GLY A 158 15.72 -15.34 40.13
#